data_AF-A0A2N1SNE0-F1
#
_entry.id   AF-A0A2N1SNE0-F1
#
_cell.length_a   1.000
_cell.length_b   1.000
_cell.length_c   1.000
_cell.angle_alpha   90.00
_cell.angle_beta   90.00
_cell.angle_gamma   90.00
#
_symmetry.space_group_name_H-M   'P 1'
#
loop_
_entity.id
_entity.type
_entity.pdbx_description
1 polymer ?
#
loop_
_entity_poly.entity_id
_entity_poly.type
_entity_poly.pdbx_seq_one_letter_code
_entity_poly.pdbx_strand_id
1 'polypeptide(L)'
;GLDRLKPYDLFVPIVKASPVHIPYDEAVGLVCASVSMLGRDFCDTLELGLLDGWVDRYGNEGKHSGAFTASCYLSDPAVLLNYKEDVLQSLFTMAHEGAHAMHTWYSIRHNPFSRYAYSILEAETVANVHERLLASYLIDRETDVQRKAFLLEQQVEGMLAKLLRQTMLADFEHQVQCGEEEGRPFTLETMRSLYRDLLVHYYGPDVDFDPLSDLEFLTIGHFYQAYYVYTYPVGAAASLVLADKLVARDPEAIESYLALLKRGGSRYPVDSLAAAGCPIGSSGTYEQAMDEFAQAVTAFARSLEKLPPQT
;
A
#
# COMPACT_ATOMS: atom_id res chain seq x y z
N GLY A 1 3.22 11.33 28.34
CA GLY A 1 4.02 10.86 27.19
C GLY A 1 5.24 10.11 27.70
N LEU A 2 6.05 9.58 26.79
CA LEU A 2 7.32 8.92 27.10
C LEU A 2 8.46 9.95 27.16
N ASP A 3 9.47 9.68 27.99
CA ASP A 3 10.67 10.54 28.09
C ASP A 3 11.64 10.34 26.92
N ARG A 4 11.61 9.16 26.30
CA ARG A 4 12.38 8.78 25.11
C ARG A 4 11.54 7.90 24.21
N LEU A 5 11.65 8.11 22.89
CA LEU A 5 10.94 7.33 21.90
C LEU A 5 11.82 6.21 21.37
N LYS A 6 11.42 4.95 21.59
CA LYS A 6 12.13 3.78 21.06
C LYS A 6 11.54 3.34 19.72
N PRO A 7 12.30 2.59 18.88
CA PRO A 7 11.78 2.12 17.59
C PRO A 7 10.49 1.31 17.69
N TYR A 8 10.33 0.52 18.76
CA TYR A 8 9.11 -0.25 19.00
C TYR A 8 7.91 0.61 19.44
N ASP A 9 8.14 1.82 19.94
CA ASP A 9 7.07 2.75 20.31
C ASP A 9 6.42 3.39 19.07
N LEU A 10 7.12 3.40 17.93
CA LEU A 10 6.63 3.96 16.65
C LEU A 10 5.43 3.20 16.08
N PHE A 11 5.15 2.00 16.59
CA PHE A 11 4.06 1.14 16.16
C PHE A 11 2.95 1.02 17.22
N VAL A 12 3.02 1.82 18.29
CA VAL A 12 1.99 1.86 19.33
C VAL A 12 0.92 2.86 18.90
N PRO A 13 -0.35 2.43 18.73
CA PRO A 13 -1.42 3.35 18.36
C PRO A 13 -1.60 4.44 19.42
N ILE A 14 -1.63 5.69 18.96
CA ILE A 14 -1.97 6.89 19.72
C ILE A 14 -3.47 6.89 20.04
N VAL A 15 -4.31 6.45 19.10
CA VAL A 15 -5.75 6.30 19.34
C VAL A 15 -6.04 4.85 19.76
N LYS A 16 -6.73 4.68 20.89
CA LYS A 16 -7.16 3.35 21.33
C LYS A 16 -7.97 2.68 20.23
N ALA A 17 -7.47 1.54 19.77
CA ALA A 17 -8.11 0.73 18.75
C ALA A 17 -9.56 0.45 19.14
N SER A 18 -10.48 0.81 18.25
CA SER A 18 -11.88 0.43 18.41
C SER A 18 -12.05 -1.03 18.03
N PRO A 19 -12.78 -1.84 18.80
CA PRO A 19 -13.17 -3.17 18.36
C PRO A 19 -13.85 -3.07 16.99
N VAL A 20 -13.41 -3.93 16.07
CA VAL A 20 -14.05 -4.12 14.78
C VAL A 20 -14.58 -5.54 14.74
N HIS A 21 -15.71 -5.72 14.07
CA HIS A 21 -16.22 -7.02 13.69
C HIS A 21 -16.92 -6.81 12.35
N ILE A 22 -16.27 -7.23 11.28
CA ILE A 22 -16.73 -7.04 9.90
C ILE A 22 -16.84 -8.43 9.29
N PRO A 23 -18.05 -9.02 9.21
CA PRO A 23 -18.27 -10.28 8.53
C PRO A 23 -17.79 -10.22 7.08
N TYR A 24 -17.32 -11.34 6.55
CA TYR A 24 -16.72 -11.40 5.21
C TYR A 24 -17.61 -10.77 4.12
N ASP A 25 -18.90 -11.07 4.10
CA ASP A 25 -19.82 -10.57 3.09
C ASP A 25 -20.04 -9.04 3.22
N GLU A 26 -20.02 -8.51 4.45
CA GLU A 26 -20.05 -7.07 4.70
C GLU A 26 -18.75 -6.40 4.19
N ALA A 27 -17.61 -7.06 4.39
CA ALA A 27 -16.33 -6.59 3.89
C ALA A 27 -16.30 -6.49 2.36
N VAL A 28 -16.86 -7.48 1.66
CA VAL A 28 -17.02 -7.41 0.19
C VAL A 28 -17.87 -6.20 -0.20
N GLY A 29 -18.99 -5.96 0.49
CA GLY A 29 -19.83 -4.80 0.26
C GLY A 29 -19.09 -3.46 0.45
N LEU A 30 -18.28 -3.34 1.51
CA LEU A 30 -17.46 -2.16 1.77
C LEU A 30 -16.40 -1.93 0.68
N VAL A 31 -15.73 -3.00 0.24
CA VAL A 31 -14.74 -2.96 -0.85
C VAL A 31 -15.39 -2.54 -2.16
N CYS A 32 -16.56 -3.08 -2.50
CA CYS A 32 -17.26 -2.72 -3.73
C CYS A 32 -17.80 -1.29 -3.69
N ALA A 33 -18.30 -0.84 -2.53
CA ALA A 33 -18.79 0.52 -2.35
C ALA A 33 -17.67 1.57 -2.48
N SER A 34 -16.48 1.27 -1.97
CA SER A 34 -15.33 2.19 -2.05
C SER A 34 -14.84 2.42 -3.48
N VAL A 35 -15.06 1.49 -4.40
CA VAL A 35 -14.69 1.58 -5.81
C VAL A 35 -15.86 1.83 -6.76
N SER A 36 -17.03 2.20 -6.22
CA SER A 36 -18.27 2.39 -6.99
C SER A 36 -18.18 3.42 -8.13
N MET A 37 -17.21 4.33 -8.09
CA MET A 37 -16.95 5.28 -9.18
C MET A 37 -16.43 4.61 -10.46
N LEU A 38 -15.88 3.40 -10.37
CA LEU A 38 -15.37 2.63 -11.52
C LEU A 38 -16.48 1.99 -12.36
N GLY A 39 -17.74 2.11 -11.93
CA GLY A 39 -18.91 1.68 -12.67
C GLY A 39 -19.44 0.31 -12.24
N ARG A 40 -20.68 0.05 -12.61
CA ARG A 40 -21.42 -1.15 -12.17
C ARG A 40 -20.75 -2.45 -12.60
N ASP A 41 -20.32 -2.55 -13.87
CA ASP A 41 -19.68 -3.76 -14.38
C ASP A 41 -18.41 -4.13 -13.60
N PHE A 42 -17.67 -3.12 -13.11
CA PHE A 42 -16.50 -3.32 -12.26
C PHE A 42 -16.90 -3.92 -10.91
N CYS A 43 -17.86 -3.29 -10.23
CA CYS A 43 -18.34 -3.72 -8.91
C CYS A 43 -19.00 -5.11 -8.96
N ASP A 44 -19.87 -5.36 -9.93
CA ASP A 44 -20.57 -6.64 -10.07
C ASP A 44 -19.56 -7.79 -10.32
N THR A 45 -18.49 -7.52 -11.08
CA THR A 45 -17.39 -8.49 -11.31
C THR A 45 -16.58 -8.73 -10.03
N LEU A 46 -16.18 -7.66 -9.34
CA LEU A 46 -15.40 -7.77 -8.10
C LEU A 46 -16.18 -8.49 -7.00
N GLU A 47 -17.45 -8.15 -6.82
CA GLU A 47 -18.35 -8.77 -5.85
C GLU A 47 -18.50 -10.27 -6.12
N LEU A 48 -18.81 -10.65 -7.38
CA LEU A 48 -18.94 -12.06 -7.75
C LEU A 48 -17.63 -12.81 -7.55
N GLY A 49 -16.50 -12.21 -7.91
CA GLY A 49 -15.18 -12.79 -7.72
C GLY A 49 -14.87 -13.05 -6.24
N LEU A 50 -15.13 -12.07 -5.37
CA LEU A 50 -14.88 -12.18 -3.94
C LEU A 50 -15.85 -13.16 -3.24
N LEU A 51 -17.11 -13.24 -3.69
CA LEU A 51 -18.12 -14.11 -3.06
C LEU A 51 -18.13 -15.54 -3.61
N ASP A 52 -17.89 -15.80 -4.89
CA ASP A 52 -18.24 -17.13 -5.45
C ASP A 52 -17.22 -17.71 -6.43
N GLY A 53 -16.07 -17.05 -6.64
CA GLY A 53 -15.14 -17.47 -7.71
C GLY A 53 -13.67 -17.54 -7.31
N TRP A 54 -13.13 -16.46 -6.76
CA TRP A 54 -11.68 -16.24 -6.75
C TRP A 54 -11.04 -16.62 -5.42
N VAL A 55 -11.77 -16.55 -4.31
CA VAL A 55 -11.14 -16.41 -2.99
C VAL A 55 -11.21 -17.68 -2.14
N ASP A 56 -10.04 -18.15 -1.71
CA ASP A 56 -9.91 -19.03 -0.55
C ASP A 56 -9.80 -18.17 0.74
N ARG A 57 -10.93 -18.05 1.47
CA ARG A 57 -11.23 -16.91 2.36
C ARG A 57 -10.55 -16.91 3.72
N TYR A 58 -10.61 -18.03 4.44
CA TYR A 58 -10.28 -18.09 5.87
C TYR A 58 -9.01 -18.89 6.13
N GLY A 59 -8.34 -18.59 7.25
CA GLY A 59 -7.19 -19.39 7.69
C GLY A 59 -7.62 -20.79 8.13
N ASN A 60 -6.81 -21.78 7.80
CA ASN A 60 -6.98 -23.17 8.25
C ASN A 60 -5.61 -23.84 8.45
N GLU A 61 -5.60 -25.02 9.09
CA GLU A 61 -4.38 -25.74 9.40
C GLU A 61 -3.61 -26.13 8.13
N GLY A 62 -2.33 -25.72 8.05
CA GLY A 62 -1.47 -26.00 6.91
C GLY A 62 -1.62 -25.05 5.72
N LYS A 63 -2.53 -24.06 5.79
CA LYS A 63 -2.66 -23.02 4.76
C LYS A 63 -1.46 -22.07 4.78
N HIS A 64 -1.05 -21.61 3.60
CA HIS A 64 -0.03 -20.59 3.45
C HIS A 64 -0.41 -19.31 4.21
N SER A 65 0.55 -18.69 4.89
CA SER A 65 0.34 -17.44 5.62
C SER A 65 0.21 -16.24 4.69
N GLY A 66 -0.30 -15.11 5.21
CA GLY A 66 -0.43 -13.87 4.45
C GLY A 66 -1.61 -13.88 3.48
N ALA A 67 -1.46 -13.19 2.37
CA ALA A 67 -2.41 -13.12 1.27
C ALA A 67 -1.65 -12.94 -0.05
N PHE A 68 -2.25 -13.37 -1.16
CA PHE A 68 -1.73 -13.10 -2.50
C PHE A 68 -2.81 -13.34 -3.56
N THR A 69 -2.56 -12.77 -4.74
CA THR A 69 -3.31 -13.06 -5.96
C THR A 69 -2.40 -13.76 -6.95
N ALA A 70 -2.86 -14.89 -7.49
CA ALA A 70 -2.18 -15.66 -8.52
C ALA A 70 -3.08 -15.83 -9.73
N SER A 71 -2.48 -15.91 -10.92
CA SER A 71 -3.23 -16.11 -12.15
C SER A 71 -2.38 -16.71 -13.26
N CYS A 72 -3.06 -17.28 -14.25
CA CYS A 72 -2.49 -17.57 -15.55
C CYS A 72 -3.42 -17.06 -16.65
N TYR A 73 -2.93 -16.92 -17.87
CA TYR A 73 -3.70 -16.35 -18.98
C TYR A 73 -5.03 -17.07 -19.27
N LEU A 74 -5.14 -18.36 -18.94
CA LEU A 74 -6.31 -19.19 -19.24
C LEU A 74 -7.28 -19.30 -18.07
N SER A 75 -6.96 -18.74 -16.91
CA SER A 75 -7.79 -18.82 -15.71
C SER A 75 -8.25 -17.45 -15.26
N ASP A 76 -9.35 -17.44 -14.52
CA ASP A 76 -9.67 -16.32 -13.66
C ASP A 76 -8.61 -16.18 -12.55
N PRO A 77 -8.48 -14.98 -11.93
CA PRO A 77 -7.58 -14.79 -10.80
C PRO A 77 -8.01 -15.67 -9.62
N ALA A 78 -7.02 -16.17 -8.88
CA ALA A 78 -7.20 -16.86 -7.63
C ALA A 78 -6.58 -16.03 -6.51
N VAL A 79 -7.33 -15.81 -5.45
CA VAL A 79 -6.94 -14.99 -4.29
C VAL A 79 -6.88 -15.89 -3.07
N LEU A 80 -5.75 -15.88 -2.37
CA LEU A 80 -5.63 -16.48 -1.06
C LEU A 80 -5.74 -15.39 0.00
N LEU A 81 -6.71 -15.53 0.91
CA LEU A 81 -6.83 -14.71 2.10
C LEU A 81 -6.73 -15.55 3.37
N ASN A 82 -6.32 -14.90 4.45
CA ASN A 82 -6.49 -15.36 5.82
C ASN A 82 -7.37 -14.37 6.58
N TYR A 83 -8.60 -14.17 6.08
CA TYR A 83 -9.49 -13.11 6.55
C TYR A 83 -9.89 -13.32 8.02
N LYS A 84 -9.82 -12.25 8.82
CA LYS A 84 -10.24 -12.22 10.22
C LYS A 84 -11.21 -11.07 10.42
N GLU A 85 -12.43 -11.40 10.83
CA GLU A 85 -13.53 -10.44 10.97
C GLU A 85 -13.24 -9.37 12.03
N ASP A 86 -12.43 -9.71 13.04
CA ASP A 86 -12.06 -8.82 14.13
C ASP A 86 -10.75 -8.04 13.90
N VAL A 87 -10.22 -8.06 12.67
CA VAL A 87 -8.97 -7.37 12.29
C VAL A 87 -9.23 -6.45 11.12
N LEU A 88 -9.20 -5.12 11.36
CA LEU A 88 -9.45 -4.12 10.32
C LEU A 88 -8.51 -4.28 9.13
N GLN A 89 -7.25 -4.63 9.37
CA GLN A 89 -6.27 -4.86 8.32
C GLN A 89 -6.71 -5.96 7.33
N SER A 90 -7.50 -6.96 7.76
CA SER A 90 -8.03 -7.98 6.86
C SER A 90 -8.96 -7.40 5.78
N LEU A 91 -9.69 -6.32 6.08
CA LEU A 91 -10.50 -5.59 5.08
C LEU A 91 -9.61 -4.91 4.03
N PHE A 92 -8.53 -4.24 4.47
CA PHE A 92 -7.58 -3.61 3.56
C PHE A 92 -6.82 -4.65 2.71
N THR A 93 -6.44 -5.79 3.30
CA THR A 93 -5.86 -6.90 2.54
C THR A 93 -6.84 -7.44 1.49
N MET A 94 -8.15 -7.56 1.80
CA MET A 94 -9.16 -7.92 0.80
C MET A 94 -9.23 -6.90 -0.33
N ALA A 95 -9.22 -5.59 -0.02
CA ALA A 95 -9.21 -4.55 -1.05
C ALA A 95 -7.96 -4.62 -1.94
N HIS A 96 -6.78 -4.85 -1.32
CA HIS A 96 -5.49 -4.97 -2.00
C HIS A 96 -5.50 -6.14 -2.99
N GLU A 97 -5.85 -7.34 -2.53
CA GLU A 97 -5.87 -8.53 -3.39
C GLU A 97 -7.02 -8.48 -4.41
N GLY A 98 -8.17 -7.94 -4.04
CA GLY A 98 -9.27 -7.68 -4.97
C GLY A 98 -8.86 -6.77 -6.12
N ALA A 99 -7.99 -5.78 -5.86
CA ALA A 99 -7.44 -4.91 -6.89
C ALA A 99 -6.52 -5.67 -7.85
N HIS A 100 -5.61 -6.50 -7.33
CA HIS A 100 -4.78 -7.37 -8.17
C HIS A 100 -5.62 -8.31 -9.03
N ALA A 101 -6.68 -8.90 -8.46
CA ALA A 101 -7.58 -9.78 -9.16
C ALA A 101 -8.30 -9.03 -10.29
N MET A 102 -8.81 -7.82 -10.04
CA MET A 102 -9.43 -6.99 -11.07
C MET A 102 -8.45 -6.54 -12.15
N HIS A 103 -7.21 -6.19 -11.79
CA HIS A 103 -6.16 -5.84 -12.75
C HIS A 103 -5.85 -7.04 -13.66
N THR A 104 -5.69 -8.24 -13.09
CA THR A 104 -5.53 -9.48 -13.84
C THR A 104 -6.74 -9.74 -14.75
N TRP A 105 -7.95 -9.62 -14.20
CA TRP A 105 -9.20 -9.88 -14.92
C TRP A 105 -9.32 -9.03 -16.20
N TYR A 106 -9.10 -7.72 -16.07
CA TYR A 106 -9.12 -6.81 -17.20
C TYR A 106 -7.95 -7.05 -18.15
N SER A 107 -6.74 -7.26 -17.63
CA SER A 107 -5.57 -7.43 -18.48
C SER A 107 -5.66 -8.68 -19.37
N ILE A 108 -6.04 -9.83 -18.81
CA ILE A 108 -6.18 -11.09 -19.57
C ILE A 108 -7.21 -10.93 -20.70
N ARG A 109 -8.33 -10.25 -20.44
CA ARG A 109 -9.44 -10.10 -21.40
C ARG A 109 -9.18 -9.11 -22.52
N HIS A 110 -8.17 -8.26 -22.39
CA HIS A 110 -7.86 -7.20 -23.36
C HIS A 110 -6.51 -7.38 -24.05
N ASN A 111 -5.74 -8.40 -23.70
CA ASN A 111 -4.40 -8.62 -24.23
C ASN A 111 -4.17 -10.06 -24.72
N PRO A 112 -3.28 -10.27 -25.68
CA PRO A 112 -2.80 -11.61 -26.02
C PRO A 112 -1.92 -12.18 -24.89
N PHE A 113 -1.74 -13.51 -24.90
CA PHE A 113 -0.86 -14.23 -23.96
C PHE A 113 0.53 -13.60 -23.79
N SER A 114 1.11 -13.04 -24.86
CA SER A 114 2.44 -12.43 -24.79
C SER A 114 2.49 -11.05 -24.13
N ARG A 115 1.35 -10.43 -23.80
CA ARG A 115 1.29 -9.04 -23.30
C ARG A 115 0.34 -8.82 -22.12
N TYR A 116 -0.28 -9.85 -21.54
CA TYR A 116 -1.19 -9.66 -20.40
C TYR A 116 -0.44 -9.37 -19.08
N ALA A 117 0.81 -9.82 -18.94
CA ALA A 117 1.55 -9.63 -17.69
C ALA A 117 2.01 -8.17 -17.56
N TYR A 118 1.39 -7.41 -16.67
CA TYR A 118 1.83 -6.07 -16.27
C TYR A 118 3.00 -6.14 -15.29
N SER A 119 3.68 -5.01 -15.09
CA SER A 119 4.81 -4.93 -14.17
C SER A 119 4.39 -4.96 -12.70
N ILE A 120 5.32 -5.32 -11.81
CA ILE A 120 5.11 -5.30 -10.36
C ILE A 120 4.77 -3.89 -9.89
N LEU A 121 5.44 -2.87 -10.44
CA LEU A 121 5.15 -1.47 -10.12
C LEU A 121 3.69 -1.10 -10.40
N GLU A 122 3.16 -1.46 -11.58
CA GLU A 122 1.76 -1.20 -11.92
C GLU A 122 0.80 -2.01 -11.04
N ALA A 123 1.16 -3.26 -10.71
CA ALA A 123 0.39 -4.11 -9.82
C ALA A 123 0.21 -3.46 -8.44
N GLU A 124 1.32 -3.06 -7.82
CA GLU A 124 1.34 -2.42 -6.50
C GLU A 124 0.66 -1.05 -6.53
N THR A 125 0.86 -0.24 -7.58
CA THR A 125 0.13 1.03 -7.71
C THR A 125 -1.38 0.80 -7.67
N VAL A 126 -1.89 -0.16 -8.44
CA VAL A 126 -3.33 -0.44 -8.50
C VAL A 126 -3.87 -0.92 -7.15
N ALA A 127 -3.15 -1.80 -6.45
CA ALA A 127 -3.58 -2.29 -5.15
C ALA A 127 -3.59 -1.21 -4.07
N ASN A 128 -2.57 -0.35 -4.06
CA ASN A 128 -2.52 0.80 -3.15
C ASN A 128 -3.61 1.85 -3.46
N VAL A 129 -4.02 2.01 -4.74
CA VAL A 129 -5.17 2.87 -5.08
C VAL A 129 -6.44 2.35 -4.40
N HIS A 130 -6.71 1.06 -4.47
CA HIS A 130 -7.90 0.47 -3.87
C HIS A 130 -7.91 0.59 -2.33
N GLU A 131 -6.76 0.37 -1.68
CA GLU A 131 -6.64 0.63 -0.25
C GLU A 131 -6.92 2.10 0.09
N ARG A 132 -6.40 3.04 -0.68
CA ARG A 132 -6.62 4.48 -0.47
C ARG A 132 -8.08 4.89 -0.69
N LEU A 133 -8.75 4.30 -1.68
CA LEU A 133 -10.19 4.50 -1.93
C LEU A 133 -11.03 3.96 -0.77
N LEU A 134 -10.70 2.77 -0.27
CA LEU A 134 -11.33 2.17 0.91
C LEU A 134 -11.13 3.05 2.16
N ALA A 135 -9.90 3.49 2.42
CA ALA A 135 -9.61 4.39 3.55
C ALA A 135 -10.46 5.68 3.46
N SER A 136 -10.50 6.31 2.28
CA SER A 136 -11.33 7.51 2.05
C SER A 136 -12.80 7.23 2.35
N TYR A 137 -13.32 6.12 1.80
CA TYR A 137 -14.72 5.74 1.95
C TYR A 137 -15.12 5.56 3.41
N LEU A 138 -14.28 4.88 4.20
CA LEU A 138 -14.49 4.65 5.63
C LEU A 138 -14.39 5.95 6.43
N ILE A 139 -13.33 6.74 6.22
CA ILE A 139 -13.10 8.01 6.95
C ILE A 139 -14.23 9.01 6.70
N ASP A 140 -14.71 9.12 5.46
CA ASP A 140 -15.75 10.08 5.10
C ASP A 140 -17.11 9.75 5.71
N ARG A 141 -17.37 8.46 5.97
CA ARG A 141 -18.64 7.96 6.53
C ARG A 141 -18.61 7.73 8.03
N GLU A 142 -17.44 7.67 8.64
CA GLU A 142 -17.33 7.45 10.07
C GLU A 142 -17.80 8.70 10.84
N THR A 143 -18.76 8.48 11.73
CA THR A 143 -19.36 9.52 12.58
C THR A 143 -18.83 9.48 13.99
N ASP A 144 -18.34 8.32 14.46
CA ASP A 144 -17.70 8.22 15.75
C ASP A 144 -16.31 8.86 15.70
N VAL A 145 -16.09 9.84 16.58
CA VAL A 145 -14.87 10.66 16.57
C VAL A 145 -13.62 9.82 16.85
N GLN A 146 -13.73 8.83 17.73
CA GLN A 146 -12.61 7.96 18.09
C GLN A 146 -12.25 6.99 16.96
N ARG A 147 -13.25 6.35 16.36
CA ARG A 147 -13.06 5.48 15.18
C ARG A 147 -12.52 6.26 14.00
N LYS A 148 -12.99 7.48 13.76
CA LYS A 148 -12.47 8.34 12.69
C LYS A 148 -11.02 8.72 12.92
N ALA A 149 -10.66 9.09 14.15
CA ALA A 149 -9.27 9.38 14.51
C ALA A 149 -8.37 8.14 14.33
N PHE A 150 -8.85 6.95 14.71
CA PHE A 150 -8.14 5.69 14.49
C PHE A 150 -7.94 5.38 13.00
N LEU A 151 -8.95 5.60 12.15
CA LEU A 151 -8.80 5.41 10.70
C LEU A 151 -7.78 6.40 10.08
N LEU A 152 -7.78 7.65 10.53
CA LEU A 152 -6.81 8.66 10.10
C LEU A 152 -5.39 8.31 10.56
N GLU A 153 -5.23 7.80 11.77
CA GLU A 153 -3.95 7.25 12.27
C GLU A 153 -3.44 6.13 11.37
N GLN A 154 -4.28 5.12 11.10
CA GLN A 154 -3.91 4.00 10.24
C GLN A 154 -3.53 4.45 8.82
N GLN A 155 -4.19 5.48 8.29
CA GLN A 155 -3.83 6.08 7.01
C GLN A 155 -2.41 6.72 7.06
N VAL A 156 -2.11 7.49 8.10
CA VAL A 156 -0.80 8.13 8.28
C VAL A 156 0.31 7.08 8.48
N GLU A 157 0.07 6.08 9.33
CA GLU A 157 1.00 4.96 9.55
C GLU A 157 1.25 4.19 8.25
N GLY A 158 0.21 3.91 7.47
CA GLY A 158 0.32 3.26 6.17
C GLY A 158 1.16 4.06 5.18
N MET A 159 0.96 5.38 5.12
CA MET A 159 1.77 6.26 4.28
C MET A 159 3.24 6.31 4.74
N LEU A 160 3.51 6.39 6.04
CA LEU A 160 4.87 6.31 6.59
C LEU A 160 5.57 5.00 6.22
N ALA A 161 4.87 3.89 6.38
CA ALA A 161 5.39 2.55 6.11
C ALA A 161 5.69 2.30 4.63
N LYS A 162 4.93 2.94 3.72
CA LYS A 162 5.04 2.73 2.27
C LYS A 162 5.92 3.79 1.58
N LEU A 163 5.86 5.05 1.99
CA LEU A 163 6.65 6.14 1.41
C LEU A 163 8.02 6.22 2.09
N LEU A 164 8.07 6.59 3.38
CA LEU A 164 9.34 6.89 4.04
C LEU A 164 10.18 5.63 4.29
N ARG A 165 9.58 4.62 4.92
CA ARG A 165 10.31 3.39 5.26
C ARG A 165 10.84 2.70 4.01
N GLN A 166 10.01 2.50 2.98
CA GLN A 166 10.49 1.82 1.77
C GLN A 166 11.49 2.67 0.98
N THR A 167 11.39 4.01 1.01
CA THR A 167 12.43 4.87 0.44
C THR A 167 13.76 4.70 1.15
N MET A 168 13.77 4.66 2.49
CA MET A 168 14.98 4.38 3.28
C MET A 168 15.61 3.03 2.91
N LEU A 169 14.78 2.00 2.74
CA LEU A 169 15.26 0.66 2.37
C LEU A 169 15.82 0.63 0.93
N ALA A 170 15.16 1.30 -0.01
CA ALA A 170 15.65 1.42 -1.38
C ALA A 170 16.95 2.25 -1.46
N ASP A 171 17.08 3.29 -0.64
CA ASP A 171 18.29 4.11 -0.49
C ASP A 171 19.46 3.27 0.07
N PHE A 172 19.20 2.46 1.10
CA PHE A 172 20.18 1.49 1.60
C PHE A 172 20.66 0.54 0.51
N GLU A 173 19.74 -0.12 -0.20
CA GLU A 173 20.08 -1.03 -1.30
C GLU A 173 20.90 -0.33 -2.38
N HIS A 174 20.49 0.87 -2.80
CA HIS A 174 21.19 1.64 -3.82
C HIS A 174 22.60 2.03 -3.39
N GLN A 175 22.78 2.53 -2.16
CA GLN A 175 24.10 2.91 -1.64
C GLN A 175 25.05 1.72 -1.46
N VAL A 176 24.52 0.53 -1.14
CA VAL A 176 25.30 -0.71 -1.10
C VAL A 176 25.76 -1.09 -2.50
N GLN A 177 24.86 -1.09 -3.49
CA GLN A 177 25.19 -1.49 -4.86
C GLN A 177 26.19 -0.51 -5.51
N CYS A 178 25.95 0.81 -5.42
CA CYS A 178 26.90 1.80 -5.93
C CYS A 178 28.25 1.74 -5.20
N GLY A 179 28.25 1.43 -3.91
CA GLY A 179 29.50 1.22 -3.18
C GLY A 179 30.29 0.02 -3.68
N GLU A 180 29.62 -1.06 -4.07
CA GLU A 180 30.27 -2.25 -4.61
C GLU A 180 30.91 -1.93 -5.97
N GLU A 181 30.19 -1.20 -6.83
CA GLU A 181 30.69 -0.73 -8.12
C GLU A 181 31.92 0.19 -7.97
N GLU A 182 31.97 0.98 -6.89
CA GLU A 182 33.10 1.82 -6.50
C GLU A 182 34.27 1.05 -5.85
N GLY A 183 34.11 -0.25 -5.59
CA GLY A 183 35.10 -1.10 -4.92
C GLY A 183 35.15 -0.91 -3.39
N ARG A 184 34.11 -0.35 -2.76
CA ARG A 184 34.02 -0.24 -1.30
C ARG A 184 33.78 -1.63 -0.68
N PRO A 185 34.56 -2.02 0.36
CA PRO A 185 34.33 -3.28 1.04
C PRO A 185 33.10 -3.19 1.96
N PHE A 186 32.16 -4.12 1.78
CA PHE A 186 31.02 -4.28 2.68
C PHE A 186 31.28 -5.39 3.69
N THR A 187 31.71 -4.98 4.88
CA THR A 187 31.72 -5.84 6.07
C THR A 187 30.41 -5.63 6.84
N LEU A 188 30.13 -6.51 7.81
CA LEU A 188 28.99 -6.30 8.70
C LEU A 188 29.04 -4.92 9.38
N GLU A 189 30.23 -4.43 9.74
CA GLU A 189 30.42 -3.14 10.41
C GLU A 189 30.06 -1.96 9.50
N THR A 190 30.51 -1.98 8.23
CA THR A 190 30.19 -0.89 7.28
C THR A 190 28.72 -0.89 6.90
N MET A 191 28.10 -2.06 6.74
CA MET A 191 26.66 -2.18 6.48
C MET A 191 25.81 -1.68 7.66
N ARG A 192 26.18 -2.05 8.90
CA ARG A 192 25.49 -1.56 10.10
C ARG A 192 25.61 -0.05 10.25
N SER A 193 26.79 0.52 10.01
CA SER A 193 26.99 1.97 10.06
C SER A 193 26.11 2.67 9.03
N LEU A 194 26.13 2.22 7.77
CA LEU A 194 25.29 2.77 6.72
C LEU A 194 23.80 2.71 7.08
N TYR A 195 23.32 1.56 7.54
CA TYR A 195 21.92 1.40 7.93
C TYR A 195 21.55 2.26 9.13
N ARG A 196 22.45 2.40 10.12
CA ARG A 196 22.27 3.29 11.28
C ARG A 196 22.12 4.74 10.85
N ASP A 197 22.97 5.21 9.96
CA ASP A 197 22.93 6.58 9.47
C ASP A 197 21.61 6.87 8.75
N LEU A 198 21.11 5.91 7.97
CA LEU A 198 19.80 6.00 7.32
C LEU A 198 18.64 5.98 8.33
N LEU A 199 18.67 5.13 9.35
CA LEU A 199 17.66 5.14 10.42
C LEU A 199 17.56 6.54 11.07
N VAL A 200 18.70 7.15 11.40
CA VAL A 200 18.73 8.51 11.97
C VAL A 200 18.29 9.56 10.96
N HIS A 201 18.66 9.43 9.68
CA HIS A 201 18.26 10.38 8.64
C HIS A 201 16.75 10.41 8.42
N TYR A 202 16.10 9.24 8.33
CA TYR A 202 14.68 9.14 7.97
C TYR A 202 13.73 9.29 9.16
N TYR A 203 14.10 8.80 10.35
CA TYR A 203 13.24 8.91 11.55
C TYR A 203 13.60 10.09 12.46
N GLY A 204 14.77 10.70 12.25
CA GLY A 204 15.25 11.83 13.02
C GLY A 204 16.03 11.43 14.29
N PRO A 205 16.68 12.41 14.93
CA PRO A 205 17.57 12.19 16.08
C PRO A 205 16.82 11.91 17.40
N ASP A 206 15.51 12.13 17.44
CA ASP A 206 14.69 11.98 18.66
C ASP A 206 14.33 10.51 18.95
N VAL A 207 14.55 9.61 17.99
CA VAL A 207 14.36 8.16 18.16
C VAL A 207 15.62 7.53 18.76
N ASP A 208 15.49 6.97 19.95
CA ASP A 208 16.57 6.30 20.68
C ASP A 208 16.74 4.84 20.18
N PHE A 209 17.39 4.70 19.03
CA PHE A 209 17.59 3.39 18.40
C PHE A 209 18.53 2.47 19.21
N ASP A 210 18.04 1.28 19.57
CA ASP A 210 18.85 0.28 20.27
C ASP A 210 20.05 -0.19 19.41
N PRO A 211 21.15 -0.66 20.03
CA PRO A 211 22.35 -1.11 19.32
C PRO A 211 22.12 -2.20 18.26
N LEU A 212 21.03 -2.96 18.35
CA LEU A 212 20.68 -4.01 17.39
C LEU A 212 19.75 -3.54 16.26
N SER A 213 19.23 -2.31 16.31
CA SER A 213 18.34 -1.78 15.27
C SER A 213 19.01 -1.73 13.89
N ASP A 214 20.33 -1.56 13.87
CA ASP A 214 21.14 -1.54 12.64
C ASP A 214 21.37 -2.92 12.01
N LEU A 215 20.84 -3.99 12.59
CA LEU A 215 20.80 -5.33 12.00
C LEU A 215 19.50 -5.64 11.28
N GLU A 216 18.53 -4.71 11.29
CA GLU A 216 17.22 -4.91 10.67
C GLU A 216 17.32 -5.30 9.19
N PHE A 217 18.31 -4.76 8.46
CA PHE A 217 18.53 -5.10 7.05
C PHE A 217 18.71 -6.59 6.78
N LEU A 218 19.19 -7.37 7.76
CA LEU A 218 19.33 -8.83 7.63
C LEU A 218 17.99 -9.58 7.64
N THR A 219 16.91 -8.92 8.10
CA THR A 219 15.58 -9.52 8.21
C THR A 219 14.69 -9.18 7.02
N ILE A 220 15.12 -8.26 6.15
CA ILE A 220 14.35 -7.77 5.01
C ILE A 220 14.54 -8.71 3.83
N GLY A 221 13.57 -9.62 3.65
CA GLY A 221 13.58 -10.62 2.58
C GLY A 221 13.73 -10.03 1.17
N HIS A 222 13.23 -8.82 0.93
CA HIS A 222 13.27 -8.18 -0.38
C HIS A 222 14.67 -7.77 -0.83
N PHE A 223 15.65 -7.60 0.08
CA PHE A 223 17.04 -7.33 -0.33
C PHE A 223 17.71 -8.52 -1.01
N TYR A 224 17.12 -9.72 -0.90
CA TYR A 224 17.57 -10.90 -1.63
C TYR A 224 17.00 -10.97 -3.06
N GLN A 225 16.23 -9.96 -3.46
CA GLN A 225 15.79 -9.73 -4.84
C GLN A 225 16.19 -8.31 -5.25
N ALA A 226 17.30 -8.20 -5.97
CA ALA A 226 17.91 -6.92 -6.31
C ALA A 226 16.92 -5.92 -6.95
N TYR A 227 16.89 -4.70 -6.41
CA TYR A 227 16.06 -3.57 -6.83
C TYR A 227 14.57 -3.88 -6.89
N TYR A 228 14.06 -4.66 -5.94
CA TYR A 228 12.62 -4.85 -5.77
C TYR A 228 12.00 -3.71 -4.95
N VAL A 229 12.69 -3.28 -3.90
CA VAL A 229 12.10 -2.43 -2.85
C VAL A 229 11.66 -1.06 -3.35
N TYR A 230 12.40 -0.46 -4.29
CA TYR A 230 12.06 0.86 -4.85
C TYR A 230 10.68 0.92 -5.53
N THR A 231 10.13 -0.23 -5.94
CA THR A 231 8.81 -0.29 -6.57
C THR A 231 7.69 0.09 -5.59
N TYR A 232 7.87 -0.16 -4.28
CA TYR A 232 6.89 0.21 -3.26
C TYR A 232 6.71 1.73 -3.08
N PRO A 233 7.75 2.54 -2.80
CA PRO A 233 7.56 3.97 -2.59
C PRO A 233 7.11 4.68 -3.86
N VAL A 234 7.60 4.25 -5.04
CA VAL A 234 7.12 4.78 -6.33
C VAL A 234 5.65 4.41 -6.56
N GLY A 235 5.29 3.14 -6.32
CA GLY A 235 3.93 2.65 -6.47
C GLY A 235 2.95 3.33 -5.50
N ALA A 236 3.37 3.53 -4.25
CA ALA A 236 2.61 4.24 -3.23
C ALA A 236 2.41 5.72 -3.58
N ALA A 237 3.47 6.43 -4.00
CA ALA A 237 3.34 7.83 -4.44
C ALA A 237 2.39 7.95 -5.64
N ALA A 238 2.54 7.08 -6.64
CA ALA A 238 1.64 7.04 -7.79
C ALA A 238 0.19 6.74 -7.38
N SER A 239 -0.01 5.86 -6.41
CA SER A 239 -1.35 5.50 -5.94
C SER A 239 -2.08 6.65 -5.28
N LEU A 240 -1.37 7.50 -4.53
CA LEU A 240 -1.94 8.69 -3.90
C LEU A 240 -2.47 9.66 -4.97
N VAL A 241 -1.60 10.02 -5.92
CA VAL A 241 -1.94 10.91 -7.04
C VAL A 241 -3.13 10.41 -7.88
N LEU A 242 -3.17 9.11 -8.17
CA LEU A 242 -4.28 8.51 -8.92
C LEU A 242 -5.57 8.45 -8.08
N ALA A 243 -5.47 8.05 -6.82
CA ALA A 243 -6.62 7.89 -5.95
C ALA A 243 -7.30 9.24 -5.65
N ASP A 244 -6.55 10.33 -5.49
CA ASP A 244 -7.12 11.67 -5.26
C ASP A 244 -8.07 12.09 -6.39
N LYS A 245 -7.65 11.87 -7.65
CA LYS A 245 -8.49 12.14 -8.83
C LYS A 245 -9.73 11.23 -8.90
N LEU A 246 -9.60 9.97 -8.48
CA LEU A 246 -10.72 9.03 -8.43
C LEU A 246 -11.72 9.37 -7.31
N VAL A 247 -11.23 9.80 -6.13
CA VAL A 247 -12.08 10.31 -5.03
C VAL A 247 -12.84 11.54 -5.47
N ALA A 248 -12.19 12.44 -6.23
CA ALA A 248 -12.82 13.61 -6.84
C ALA A 248 -13.83 13.28 -7.96
N ARG A 249 -13.93 11.99 -8.36
CA ARG A 249 -14.79 11.49 -9.44
C ARG A 249 -14.53 12.18 -10.78
N ASP A 250 -13.28 12.51 -11.07
CA ASP A 250 -12.87 13.05 -12.36
C ASP A 250 -13.13 11.99 -13.46
N PRO A 251 -14.01 12.26 -14.45
CA PRO A 251 -14.32 11.32 -15.51
C PRO A 251 -13.10 10.89 -16.34
N GLU A 252 -12.17 11.81 -16.62
CA GLU A 252 -10.97 11.51 -17.41
C GLU A 252 -10.02 10.61 -16.63
N ALA A 253 -9.91 10.81 -15.32
CA ALA A 253 -9.10 9.96 -14.44
C ALA A 253 -9.70 8.56 -14.31
N ILE A 254 -11.03 8.43 -14.19
CA ILE A 254 -11.71 7.13 -14.15
C ILE A 254 -11.49 6.36 -15.46
N GLU A 255 -11.67 7.02 -16.60
CA GLU A 255 -11.42 6.40 -17.92
C GLU A 255 -9.96 5.95 -18.06
N SER A 256 -9.03 6.83 -17.71
CA SER A 256 -7.59 6.55 -17.81
C SER A 256 -7.14 5.43 -16.87
N TYR A 257 -7.73 5.35 -15.67
CA TYR A 257 -7.48 4.26 -14.72
C TYR A 257 -8.03 2.92 -15.23
N LEU A 258 -9.26 2.88 -15.77
CA LEU A 258 -9.78 1.68 -16.41
C LEU A 258 -8.95 1.26 -17.62
N ALA A 259 -8.40 2.22 -18.37
CA ALA A 259 -7.48 1.95 -19.48
C ALA A 259 -6.13 1.39 -19.01
N LEU A 260 -5.64 1.79 -17.82
CA LEU A 260 -4.45 1.20 -17.19
C LEU A 260 -4.68 -0.28 -16.91
N LEU A 261 -5.80 -0.65 -16.27
CA LEU A 261 -6.11 -2.05 -15.93
C LEU A 261 -6.21 -2.96 -17.16
N LYS A 262 -6.62 -2.41 -18.31
CA LYS A 262 -6.76 -3.14 -19.58
C LYS A 262 -5.44 -3.26 -20.35
N ARG A 263 -4.39 -2.53 -19.98
CA ARG A 263 -3.19 -2.39 -20.80
C ARG A 263 -2.25 -3.58 -20.76
N GLY A 264 -2.26 -4.34 -19.66
CA GLY A 264 -1.26 -5.39 -19.42
C GLY A 264 0.18 -4.88 -19.56
N GLY A 265 1.10 -5.76 -19.94
CA GLY A 265 2.51 -5.44 -20.20
C GLY A 265 2.78 -4.91 -21.61
N SER A 266 1.80 -4.27 -22.24
CA SER A 266 1.95 -3.76 -23.62
C SER A 266 2.78 -2.47 -23.73
N ARG A 267 3.14 -1.84 -22.59
CA ARG A 267 3.96 -0.62 -22.50
C ARG A 267 4.93 -0.69 -21.34
N TYR A 268 5.94 0.17 -21.36
CA TYR A 268 6.78 0.40 -20.19
C TYR A 268 5.95 1.03 -19.06
N PRO A 269 6.21 0.68 -17.79
CA PRO A 269 5.38 1.13 -16.67
C PRO A 269 5.39 2.65 -16.50
N VAL A 270 6.52 3.32 -16.78
CA VAL A 270 6.62 4.79 -16.74
C VAL A 270 5.63 5.43 -17.72
N ASP A 271 5.57 4.94 -18.96
CA ASP A 271 4.64 5.44 -19.99
C ASP A 271 3.19 5.06 -19.69
N SER A 272 3.00 3.89 -19.09
CA SER A 272 1.70 3.37 -18.69
C SER A 272 1.05 4.25 -17.62
N LEU A 273 1.78 4.52 -16.54
CA LEU A 273 1.33 5.39 -15.45
C LEU A 273 1.23 6.85 -15.88
N ALA A 274 2.15 7.35 -16.72
CA ALA A 274 2.04 8.69 -17.29
C ALA A 274 0.74 8.86 -18.09
N ALA A 275 0.37 7.86 -18.90
CA ALA A 275 -0.90 7.86 -19.63
C ALA A 275 -2.14 7.70 -18.72
N ALA A 276 -1.97 7.17 -17.51
CA ALA A 276 -3.01 7.16 -16.48
C ALA A 276 -3.11 8.51 -15.73
N GLY A 277 -2.29 9.50 -16.10
CA GLY A 277 -2.26 10.82 -15.46
C GLY A 277 -1.29 10.91 -14.27
N CYS A 278 -0.33 9.99 -14.16
CA CYS A 278 0.67 9.94 -13.09
C CYS A 278 2.10 9.76 -13.66
N PRO A 279 2.76 10.85 -14.09
CA PRO A 279 4.11 10.79 -14.65
C PRO A 279 5.16 10.59 -13.54
N ILE A 280 5.46 9.34 -13.21
CA ILE A 280 6.40 8.95 -12.13
C ILE A 280 7.87 9.36 -12.37
N GLY A 281 8.22 9.81 -13.58
CA GLY A 281 9.53 10.39 -13.87
C GLY A 281 9.68 11.88 -13.50
N SER A 282 8.59 12.53 -13.07
CA SER A 282 8.57 13.94 -12.66
C SER A 282 8.56 14.07 -11.14
N SER A 283 9.30 15.05 -10.60
CA SER A 283 9.27 15.37 -9.16
C SER A 283 7.87 15.72 -8.68
N GLY A 284 7.04 16.32 -9.54
CA GLY A 284 5.67 16.74 -9.21
C GLY A 284 4.78 15.62 -8.69
N THR A 285 4.98 14.38 -9.14
CA THR A 285 4.24 13.21 -8.61
C THR A 285 4.56 12.97 -7.14
N TYR A 286 5.83 13.07 -6.77
CA TYR A 286 6.29 12.84 -5.40
C TYR A 286 5.98 14.04 -4.50
N GLU A 287 6.10 15.27 -5.01
CA GLU A 287 5.67 16.49 -4.32
C GLU A 287 4.19 16.42 -3.96
N GLN A 288 3.32 16.04 -4.92
CA GLN A 288 1.90 15.85 -4.65
C GLN A 288 1.62 14.74 -3.63
N ALA A 289 2.32 13.61 -3.71
CA ALA A 289 2.19 12.54 -2.72
C ALA A 289 2.60 13.00 -1.30
N MET A 290 3.63 13.84 -1.19
CA MET A 290 4.05 14.42 0.09
C MET A 290 3.08 15.48 0.60
N ASP A 291 2.44 16.25 -0.29
CA ASP A 291 1.36 17.16 0.08
C ASP A 291 0.15 16.39 0.65
N GLU A 292 -0.24 15.28 0.02
CA GLU A 292 -1.29 14.39 0.55
C GLU A 292 -0.92 13.81 1.91
N PHE A 293 0.34 13.38 2.09
CA PHE A 293 0.82 12.90 3.38
C PHE A 293 0.75 13.99 4.45
N ALA A 294 1.19 15.22 4.14
CA ALA A 294 1.10 16.36 5.07
C ALA A 294 -0.35 16.71 5.44
N GLN A 295 -1.27 16.61 4.48
CA GLN A 295 -2.70 16.80 4.72
C GLN A 295 -3.29 15.71 5.63
N ALA A 296 -2.91 14.43 5.42
CA ALA A 296 -3.34 13.32 6.27
C ALA A 296 -2.85 13.49 7.72
N VAL A 297 -1.58 13.86 7.91
CA VAL A 297 -1.01 14.18 9.24
C VAL A 297 -1.77 15.34 9.89
N THR A 298 -2.05 16.40 9.14
CA THR A 298 -2.81 17.56 9.65
C THR A 298 -4.23 17.17 10.04
N ALA A 299 -4.91 16.35 9.24
CA ALA A 299 -6.26 15.87 9.51
C ALA A 299 -6.28 14.99 10.76
N PHE A 300 -5.30 14.09 10.91
CA PHE A 300 -5.13 13.26 12.10
C PHE A 300 -4.87 14.11 13.35
N ALA A 301 -3.92 15.04 13.31
CA ALA A 301 -3.62 15.94 14.44
C ALA A 301 -4.87 16.71 14.90
N ARG A 302 -5.65 17.26 13.97
CA ARG A 302 -6.93 17.93 14.28
C ARG A 302 -7.99 16.99 14.84
N SER A 303 -7.95 15.70 14.51
CA SER A 303 -8.87 14.72 15.07
C SER A 303 -8.59 14.45 16.55
N LEU A 304 -7.32 14.50 16.97
CA LEU A 304 -6.90 14.31 18.36
C LEU A 304 -7.45 15.41 19.28
N GLU A 305 -7.56 16.65 18.80
CA GLU A 305 -8.15 17.78 19.55
C GLU A 305 -9.63 17.56 19.92
N LYS A 306 -10.32 16.67 19.19
CA LYS A 306 -11.73 16.35 19.41
C LYS A 306 -11.92 15.14 20.35
N LEU A 307 -10.85 14.43 20.68
CA LEU A 307 -10.92 13.29 21.58
C LEU A 307 -11.00 13.78 23.03
N PRO A 308 -11.76 13.07 23.88
CA PRO A 308 -11.68 13.32 25.32
C PRO A 308 -10.24 13.09 25.80
N PRO A 309 -9.79 13.80 26.86
CA PRO A 309 -8.48 13.58 27.44
C PRO A 309 -8.31 12.10 27.78
N GLN A 310 -7.31 11.44 27.21
CA GLN A 310 -7.02 10.06 27.57
C GLN A 310 -6.47 10.04 29.00
N THR A 311 -7.25 9.48 29.93
CA THR A 311 -6.80 9.15 31.31
C THR A 311 -5.87 7.95 31.32
#